data_AF-A0A3B0UI98-F1
#
_entry.id   AF-A0A3B0UI98-F1
#
_cell.length_a   1.000
_cell.length_b   1.000
_cell.length_c   1.000
_cell.angle_alpha   90.00
_cell.angle_beta   90.00
_cell.angle_gamma   90.00
#
_symmetry.space_group_name_H-M   'P 1'
#
loop_
_entity.id
_entity.type
_entity.pdbx_description
1 polymer ?
#
loop_
_entity_poly.entity_id
_entity_poly.type
_entity_poly.pdbx_seq_one_letter_code
_entity_poly.pdbx_strand_id
1 'polypeptide(L)'
;GLTFVHEGTTGSQKLIEITTTMLTFGMGASTQALFARVGGGIYTKAADVGADLVGKVEAGIPEDDPRNPATIADNVGDNVGDVAGMGADLYESYAGSILATAALGAALPAITLSDSGIDPIKAVTAPMIVAAIGIILSIIGIFMVRTKESATQKNLLNALLLGTGGSSLLILVAMVGLAFIGWVTWGVFWAVVIGLAAGVIIGQATEYYTSDEYKPTKGIAKQTLQGHATTIIEGLAVGMYSTLIPVVTIVLAIMGAFWAAGGTQHFAMGVYGIGFAAVGMLSTLGITLATDAFGPIADNAGGNAEMAELDPEVRERTDALDMLGNTTAATGKGFAIGSAALTAMALISAYMEEVRLWFDRIAKTGEGFVTKGGYVFYHNVAPAVEDGIKAIKISTASVRDFSAAYDITLFNPLFLGGLFLGSMMAFVFSAMTLKAVGRAAAAMVDEVRRQFREIKGILEGKATPEYAKCVEISTKGAQREMLVPSLFAIIVPIIVGALMGVAGVIGLLAGGLTAGFTLAVFMNNSGGAWDNAKKFIEKGNYGGKGSDAHAAAVTGDTVGDPFKDTSGPSLNILIKLMTMVSVVMAGLTVTLSLL
;
A
#
# COMPACT_ATOMS: atom_id res chain seq x y z
N GLY A 1 -27.80 -24.40 -11.23
CA GLY A 1 -26.88 -24.13 -10.10
C GLY A 1 -25.60 -23.59 -10.68
N LEU A 2 -25.24 -22.35 -10.32
CA LEU A 2 -24.04 -21.58 -10.70
C LEU A 2 -23.30 -22.07 -11.97
N THR A 3 -23.96 -21.97 -13.12
CA THR A 3 -23.29 -22.07 -14.42
C THR A 3 -22.72 -20.69 -14.72
N PHE A 4 -21.45 -20.44 -14.35
CA PHE A 4 -20.81 -19.14 -14.54
C PHE A 4 -20.60 -18.78 -16.02
N VAL A 5 -20.52 -19.79 -16.89
CA VAL A 5 -20.37 -19.64 -18.35
C VAL A 5 -21.51 -20.38 -19.03
N HIS A 6 -22.45 -19.63 -19.60
CA HIS A 6 -23.62 -20.19 -20.27
C HIS A 6 -23.29 -20.77 -21.66
N GLU A 7 -24.15 -21.66 -22.14
CA GLU A 7 -24.07 -22.17 -23.51
C GLU A 7 -24.30 -21.02 -24.50
N GLY A 8 -23.41 -20.86 -25.49
CA GLY A 8 -23.42 -19.72 -26.41
C GLY A 8 -22.51 -18.53 -26.05
N THR A 9 -21.85 -18.54 -24.87
CA THR A 9 -20.87 -17.48 -24.52
C THR A 9 -19.63 -17.54 -25.41
N THR A 10 -19.30 -16.43 -26.08
CA THR A 10 -18.11 -16.31 -26.95
C THR A 10 -16.81 -16.37 -26.14
N GLY A 11 -15.69 -16.72 -26.78
CA GLY A 11 -14.38 -16.79 -26.09
C GLY A 11 -13.98 -15.49 -25.39
N SER A 12 -14.24 -14.33 -26.00
CA SER A 12 -13.98 -13.01 -25.40
C SER A 12 -14.86 -12.74 -24.17
N GLN A 13 -16.16 -13.08 -24.24
CA GLN A 13 -17.05 -12.96 -23.08
C GLN A 13 -16.62 -13.85 -21.91
N LYS A 14 -16.15 -15.07 -22.19
CA LYS A 14 -15.61 -15.96 -21.15
C LYS A 14 -14.41 -15.34 -20.44
N LEU A 15 -13.48 -14.73 -21.19
CA LEU A 15 -12.31 -14.06 -20.61
C LEU A 15 -12.71 -12.90 -19.69
N ILE A 16 -13.70 -12.11 -20.11
CA ILE A 16 -14.23 -11.03 -19.29
C ILE A 16 -14.88 -11.60 -18.02
N GLU A 17 -15.78 -12.58 -18.12
CA GLU A 17 -16.42 -13.22 -16.96
C GLU A 17 -15.42 -13.86 -15.98
N ILE A 18 -14.37 -14.51 -16.50
CA ILE A 18 -13.32 -15.11 -15.67
C ILE A 18 -12.53 -14.03 -14.92
N THR A 19 -12.01 -13.03 -15.64
CA THR A 19 -11.14 -12.00 -15.03
C THR A 19 -11.89 -11.14 -14.03
N THR A 20 -13.15 -10.82 -14.30
CA THR A 20 -14.04 -10.10 -13.38
C THR A 20 -14.38 -10.92 -12.14
N THR A 21 -14.68 -12.21 -12.30
CA THR A 21 -14.86 -13.12 -11.16
C THR A 21 -13.57 -13.20 -10.34
N MET A 22 -12.40 -13.25 -10.98
CA MET A 22 -11.13 -13.25 -10.27
C MET A 22 -10.88 -11.95 -9.47
N LEU A 23 -11.46 -10.80 -9.83
CA LEU A 23 -11.35 -9.59 -9.00
C LEU A 23 -11.98 -9.78 -7.61
N THR A 24 -12.96 -10.68 -7.45
CA THR A 24 -13.51 -11.01 -6.12
C THR A 24 -12.47 -11.62 -5.18
N PHE A 25 -11.46 -12.32 -5.73
CA PHE A 25 -10.32 -12.81 -4.96
C PHE A 25 -9.53 -11.66 -4.35
N GLY A 26 -9.27 -10.62 -5.15
CA GLY A 26 -8.56 -9.44 -4.68
C GLY A 26 -9.33 -8.73 -3.56
N MET A 27 -10.66 -8.65 -3.62
CA MET A 27 -11.46 -8.11 -2.49
C MET A 27 -11.23 -8.90 -1.19
N GLY A 28 -11.20 -10.23 -1.26
CA GLY A 28 -10.91 -11.09 -0.10
C GLY A 28 -9.50 -10.84 0.46
N ALA A 29 -8.51 -10.74 -0.42
CA ALA A 29 -7.13 -10.40 -0.04
C ALA A 29 -7.05 -9.01 0.62
N SER A 30 -7.66 -7.98 0.03
CA SER A 30 -7.63 -6.60 0.57
C SER A 30 -8.33 -6.48 1.91
N THR A 31 -9.44 -7.22 2.07
CA THR A 31 -10.16 -7.24 3.34
C THR A 31 -9.27 -7.82 4.44
N GLN A 32 -8.70 -9.00 4.22
CA GLN A 32 -7.79 -9.61 5.19
C GLN A 32 -6.54 -8.76 5.45
N ALA A 33 -5.94 -8.19 4.40
CA ALA A 33 -4.78 -7.30 4.53
C ALA A 33 -5.09 -6.08 5.39
N LEU A 34 -6.26 -5.46 5.24
CA LEU A 34 -6.63 -4.30 6.05
C LEU A 34 -6.75 -4.66 7.53
N PHE A 35 -7.43 -5.76 7.86
CA PHE A 35 -7.54 -6.22 9.25
C PHE A 35 -6.18 -6.62 9.82
N ALA A 36 -5.34 -7.31 9.05
CA ALA A 36 -4.01 -7.72 9.47
C ALA A 36 -3.10 -6.51 9.71
N ARG A 37 -3.09 -5.52 8.81
CA ARG A 37 -2.24 -4.33 8.93
C ARG A 37 -2.69 -3.39 10.04
N VAL A 38 -4.00 -3.12 10.15
CA VAL A 38 -4.53 -2.28 11.23
C VAL A 38 -4.43 -2.97 12.58
N GLY A 39 -4.84 -4.23 12.68
CA GLY A 39 -4.79 -5.00 13.92
C GLY A 39 -3.35 -5.24 14.37
N GLY A 40 -2.49 -5.69 13.46
CA GLY A 40 -1.06 -5.89 13.74
C GLY A 40 -0.38 -4.58 14.11
N GLY A 41 -0.60 -3.49 13.36
CA GLY A 41 -0.05 -2.17 13.67
C GLY A 41 -0.48 -1.64 15.04
N ILE A 42 -1.75 -1.78 15.40
CA ILE A 42 -2.23 -1.40 16.76
C ILE A 42 -1.56 -2.26 17.82
N TYR A 43 -1.37 -3.56 17.58
CA TYR A 43 -0.71 -4.45 18.52
C TYR A 43 0.75 -4.03 18.77
N THR A 44 1.55 -3.92 17.70
CA THR A 44 2.98 -3.61 17.82
C THR A 44 3.18 -2.23 18.42
N LYS A 45 2.55 -1.18 17.86
CA LYS A 45 2.82 0.19 18.30
C LYS A 45 2.24 0.51 19.67
N ALA A 46 1.25 -0.24 20.16
CA ALA A 46 0.83 -0.13 21.55
C ALA A 46 1.87 -0.69 22.53
N ALA A 47 2.54 -1.78 22.15
CA ALA A 47 3.61 -2.38 22.95
C ALA A 47 4.88 -1.54 22.90
N ASP A 48 5.34 -1.18 21.70
CA ASP A 48 6.52 -0.36 21.41
C ASP A 48 6.50 0.96 22.19
N VAL A 49 5.46 1.80 21.97
CA VAL A 49 5.31 3.09 22.67
C VAL A 49 5.25 2.92 24.19
N GLY A 50 4.61 1.85 24.68
CA GLY A 50 4.52 1.56 26.11
C GLY A 50 5.86 1.12 26.71
N ALA A 51 6.60 0.29 25.99
CA ALA A 51 7.91 -0.21 26.38
C ALA A 51 8.92 0.94 26.40
N ASP A 52 8.97 1.73 25.33
CA ASP A 52 9.94 2.80 25.14
C ASP A 52 9.73 3.99 26.07
N LEU A 53 8.49 4.45 26.21
CA LEU A 53 8.21 5.61 27.04
C LEU A 53 8.52 5.32 28.52
N VAL A 54 8.04 4.19 29.03
CA VAL A 54 8.22 3.88 30.46
C VAL A 54 9.63 3.33 30.73
N GLY A 55 10.17 2.52 29.82
CA GLY A 55 11.51 1.95 29.95
C GLY A 55 12.60 3.01 29.78
N LYS A 56 12.72 3.60 28.59
CA LYS A 56 13.83 4.50 28.24
C LYS A 56 13.69 5.87 28.89
N VAL A 57 12.49 6.47 28.88
CA VAL A 57 12.31 7.86 29.32
C VAL A 57 12.06 7.97 30.83
N GLU A 58 11.20 7.12 31.40
CA GLU A 58 10.83 7.21 32.82
C GLU A 58 11.77 6.42 33.74
N ALA A 59 12.09 5.17 33.40
CA ALA A 59 12.91 4.28 34.22
C ALA A 59 14.41 4.36 33.92
N GLY A 60 14.79 4.87 32.74
CA GLY A 60 16.18 4.97 32.30
C GLY A 60 16.87 3.61 32.10
N ILE A 61 16.09 2.57 31.76
CA ILE A 61 16.62 1.25 31.42
C ILE A 61 16.87 1.14 29.91
N PRO A 62 17.76 0.23 29.46
CA PRO A 62 17.98 -0.06 28.05
C PRO A 62 16.70 -0.39 27.26
N GLU A 63 16.77 -0.21 25.94
CA GLU A 63 15.82 -0.77 24.97
C GLU A 63 15.80 -2.29 25.10
N ASP A 64 14.64 -2.93 24.92
CA ASP A 64 14.48 -4.39 25.03
C ASP A 64 14.90 -5.03 26.36
N ASP A 65 15.09 -4.24 27.42
CA ASP A 65 15.56 -4.76 28.70
C ASP A 65 14.58 -5.81 29.27
N PRO A 66 15.07 -6.98 29.74
CA PRO A 66 14.21 -8.05 30.21
C PRO A 66 13.38 -7.65 31.45
N ARG A 67 13.75 -6.59 32.17
CA ARG A 67 12.97 -6.06 33.31
C ARG A 67 11.70 -5.36 32.85
N ASN A 68 11.61 -4.91 31.61
CA ASN A 68 10.42 -4.25 31.10
C ASN A 68 9.35 -5.27 30.67
N PRO A 69 8.15 -5.29 31.28
CA PRO A 69 7.12 -6.28 30.95
C PRO A 69 6.55 -6.16 29.54
N ALA A 70 6.77 -5.05 28.83
CA ALA A 70 6.25 -4.84 27.49
C ALA A 70 7.14 -5.40 26.37
N THR A 71 8.41 -5.73 26.63
CA THR A 71 9.39 -6.11 25.57
C THR A 71 9.00 -7.37 24.81
N ILE A 72 8.42 -8.37 25.48
CA ILE A 72 7.87 -9.55 24.79
C ILE A 72 6.71 -9.16 23.86
N ALA A 73 5.82 -8.26 24.30
CA ALA A 73 4.71 -7.81 23.46
C ALA A 73 5.23 -7.00 22.26
N ASP A 74 6.30 -6.25 22.46
CA ASP A 74 6.98 -5.46 21.44
C ASP A 74 7.57 -6.35 20.33
N ASN A 75 8.46 -7.27 20.71
CA ASN A 75 9.11 -8.20 19.76
C ASN A 75 8.09 -9.11 19.06
N VAL A 76 7.04 -9.57 19.77
CA VAL A 76 5.92 -10.29 19.12
C VAL A 76 5.19 -9.37 18.12
N GLY A 77 5.08 -8.10 18.45
CA GLY A 77 4.49 -7.07 17.61
C GLY A 77 5.18 -6.95 16.26
N ASP A 78 6.50 -6.93 16.19
CA ASP A 78 7.20 -6.78 14.90
C ASP A 78 6.87 -7.94 13.95
N ASN A 79 6.71 -9.15 14.50
CA ASN A 79 6.28 -10.31 13.74
C ASN A 79 4.80 -10.21 13.29
N VAL A 80 3.91 -9.73 14.16
CA VAL A 80 2.46 -9.67 13.89
C VAL A 80 2.10 -8.49 12.97
N GLY A 81 2.71 -7.32 13.19
CA GLY A 81 2.46 -6.09 12.44
C GLY A 81 3.38 -5.96 11.23
N ASP A 82 4.69 -5.96 11.47
CA ASP A 82 5.68 -5.55 10.49
C ASP A 82 6.14 -6.69 9.58
N VAL A 83 5.88 -7.95 9.95
CA VAL A 83 6.01 -9.10 9.05
C VAL A 83 4.66 -9.54 8.50
N ALA A 84 3.74 -10.02 9.35
CA ALA A 84 2.48 -10.62 8.86
C ALA A 84 1.54 -9.58 8.21
N GLY A 85 1.37 -8.41 8.83
CA GLY A 85 0.57 -7.33 8.26
C GLY A 85 1.16 -6.78 6.96
N MET A 86 2.47 -6.53 6.93
CA MET A 86 3.20 -6.06 5.74
C MET A 86 3.17 -7.08 4.60
N GLY A 87 3.36 -8.37 4.91
CA GLY A 87 3.27 -9.45 3.94
C GLY A 87 1.88 -9.54 3.30
N ALA A 88 0.82 -9.38 4.09
CA ALA A 88 -0.56 -9.35 3.59
C ALA A 88 -0.84 -8.14 2.68
N ASP A 89 -0.34 -6.95 3.05
CA ASP A 89 -0.43 -5.71 2.26
C ASP A 89 0.22 -5.86 0.87
N LEU A 90 1.48 -6.30 0.85
CA LEU A 90 2.23 -6.47 -0.39
C LEU A 90 1.68 -7.62 -1.25
N TYR A 91 1.22 -8.70 -0.62
CA TYR A 91 0.53 -9.78 -1.32
C TYR A 91 -0.73 -9.29 -2.04
N GLU A 92 -1.55 -8.51 -1.36
CA GLU A 92 -2.74 -7.94 -1.98
C GLU A 92 -2.39 -6.96 -3.10
N SER A 93 -1.38 -6.10 -2.91
CA SER A 93 -0.90 -5.18 -3.95
C SER A 93 -0.51 -5.95 -5.22
N TYR A 94 0.22 -7.05 -5.03
CA TYR A 94 0.69 -7.93 -6.11
C TYR A 94 -0.48 -8.57 -6.84
N ALA A 95 -1.35 -9.26 -6.12
CA ALA A 95 -2.52 -9.92 -6.70
C ALA A 95 -3.44 -8.89 -7.38
N GLY A 96 -3.73 -7.77 -6.73
CA GLY A 96 -4.59 -6.70 -7.24
C GLY A 96 -4.06 -6.12 -8.54
N SER A 97 -2.76 -5.83 -8.64
CA SER A 97 -2.16 -5.29 -9.88
C SER A 97 -2.27 -6.26 -11.07
N ILE A 98 -2.03 -7.56 -10.84
CA ILE A 98 -2.09 -8.60 -11.87
C ILE A 98 -3.54 -8.78 -12.33
N LEU A 99 -4.47 -8.91 -11.38
CA LEU A 99 -5.88 -9.16 -11.66
C LEU A 99 -6.55 -7.96 -12.34
N ALA A 100 -6.27 -6.75 -11.88
CA ALA A 100 -6.75 -5.52 -12.51
C ALA A 100 -6.26 -5.41 -13.95
N THR A 101 -4.96 -5.65 -14.17
CA THR A 101 -4.36 -5.60 -15.51
C THR A 101 -4.92 -6.68 -16.43
N ALA A 102 -5.14 -7.90 -15.91
CA ALA A 102 -5.76 -8.99 -16.67
C ALA A 102 -7.21 -8.65 -17.08
N ALA A 103 -8.00 -8.05 -16.18
CA ALA A 103 -9.36 -7.59 -16.47
C ALA A 103 -9.36 -6.49 -17.53
N LEU A 104 -8.43 -5.54 -17.46
CA LEU A 104 -8.25 -4.52 -18.50
C LEU A 104 -7.88 -5.14 -19.85
N GLY A 105 -7.02 -6.16 -19.85
CA GLY A 105 -6.66 -6.93 -21.04
C GLY A 105 -7.86 -7.64 -21.68
N ALA A 106 -8.74 -8.21 -20.86
CA ALA A 106 -9.99 -8.84 -21.32
C ALA A 106 -10.97 -7.82 -21.92
N ALA A 107 -10.94 -6.58 -21.43
CA ALA A 107 -11.80 -5.48 -21.86
C ALA A 107 -11.28 -4.72 -23.11
N LEU A 108 -10.14 -5.11 -23.67
CA LEU A 108 -9.60 -4.45 -24.86
C LEU A 108 -10.53 -4.64 -26.08
N PRO A 109 -10.89 -3.55 -26.80
CA PRO A 109 -11.70 -3.65 -28.00
C PRO A 109 -11.05 -4.52 -29.09
N ALA A 110 -11.86 -5.24 -29.87
CA ALA A 110 -11.36 -6.11 -30.94
C ALA A 110 -10.48 -5.38 -31.96
N ILE A 111 -10.83 -4.14 -32.31
CA ILE A 111 -10.04 -3.30 -33.22
C ILE A 111 -8.66 -2.94 -32.62
N THR A 112 -8.64 -2.70 -31.32
CA THR A 112 -7.41 -2.38 -30.60
C THR A 112 -6.48 -3.59 -30.51
N LEU A 113 -7.04 -4.78 -30.32
CA LEU A 113 -6.30 -6.05 -30.35
C LEU A 113 -5.71 -6.32 -31.74
N SER A 114 -6.50 -6.10 -32.82
CA SER A 114 -5.99 -6.27 -34.19
C SER A 114 -4.88 -5.28 -34.53
N ASP A 115 -5.05 -4.01 -34.16
CA ASP A 115 -4.08 -2.96 -34.46
C ASP A 115 -2.78 -3.15 -33.66
N SER A 116 -2.89 -3.70 -32.45
CA SER A 116 -1.73 -3.97 -31.58
C SER A 116 -1.05 -5.32 -31.89
N GLY A 117 -1.64 -6.17 -32.72
CA GLY A 117 -1.13 -7.51 -33.04
C GLY A 117 -1.14 -8.49 -31.85
N ILE A 118 -1.97 -8.24 -30.83
CA ILE A 118 -2.10 -9.10 -29.65
C ILE A 118 -3.47 -9.79 -29.67
N ASP A 119 -3.51 -11.08 -29.40
CA ASP A 119 -4.76 -11.81 -29.23
C ASP A 119 -5.36 -11.64 -27.81
N PRO A 120 -6.68 -11.83 -27.63
CA PRO A 120 -7.32 -11.67 -26.32
C PRO A 120 -6.69 -12.52 -25.20
N ILE A 121 -6.18 -13.71 -25.51
CA ILE A 121 -5.60 -14.62 -24.50
C ILE A 121 -4.26 -14.08 -24.02
N LYS A 122 -3.42 -13.59 -24.94
CA LYS A 122 -2.15 -12.93 -24.60
C LYS A 122 -2.39 -11.70 -23.73
N ALA A 123 -3.38 -10.87 -24.05
CA ALA A 123 -3.71 -9.70 -23.24
C ALA A 123 -4.09 -10.04 -21.79
N VAL A 124 -4.84 -11.14 -21.58
CA VAL A 124 -5.24 -11.56 -20.23
C VAL A 124 -4.10 -12.25 -19.47
N THR A 125 -3.31 -13.07 -20.15
CA THR A 125 -2.27 -13.91 -19.53
C THR A 125 -0.93 -13.20 -19.35
N ALA A 126 -0.64 -12.17 -20.12
CA ALA A 126 0.62 -11.44 -20.05
C ALA A 126 0.99 -10.93 -18.64
N PRO A 127 0.12 -10.23 -17.87
CA PRO A 127 0.50 -9.80 -16.51
C PRO A 127 0.82 -10.98 -15.58
N MET A 128 0.15 -12.12 -15.74
CA MET A 128 0.43 -13.34 -14.94
C MET A 128 1.78 -13.97 -15.31
N ILE A 129 2.14 -13.95 -16.59
CA ILE A 129 3.43 -14.45 -17.07
C ILE A 129 4.57 -13.57 -16.58
N VAL A 130 4.41 -12.24 -16.65
CA VAL A 130 5.39 -11.29 -16.12
C VAL A 130 5.61 -11.50 -14.63
N ALA A 131 4.52 -11.67 -13.86
CA ALA A 131 4.56 -12.02 -12.45
C ALA A 131 5.29 -13.36 -12.19
N ALA A 132 4.96 -14.42 -12.95
CA ALA A 132 5.59 -15.74 -12.81
C ALA A 132 7.11 -15.71 -13.09
N ILE A 133 7.53 -14.99 -14.13
CA ILE A 133 8.94 -14.77 -14.43
C ILE A 133 9.59 -13.97 -13.29
N GLY A 134 8.92 -12.92 -12.82
CA GLY A 134 9.36 -12.09 -11.70
C GLY A 134 9.68 -12.87 -10.43
N ILE A 135 8.87 -13.90 -10.10
CA ILE A 135 9.14 -14.81 -8.97
C ILE A 135 10.46 -15.56 -9.18
N ILE A 136 10.67 -16.16 -10.36
CA ILE A 136 11.90 -16.90 -10.67
C ILE A 136 13.12 -15.97 -10.59
N LEU A 137 13.00 -14.77 -11.14
CA LEU A 137 14.07 -13.77 -11.12
C LEU A 137 14.31 -13.20 -9.72
N SER A 138 13.29 -13.14 -8.86
CA SER A 138 13.45 -12.78 -7.45
C SER A 138 14.25 -13.83 -6.70
N ILE A 139 13.97 -15.12 -6.95
CA ILE A 139 14.76 -16.24 -6.40
C ILE A 139 16.23 -16.14 -6.83
N ILE A 140 16.49 -15.87 -8.10
CA ILE A 140 17.86 -15.65 -8.59
C ILE A 140 18.49 -14.43 -7.90
N GLY A 141 17.75 -13.33 -7.77
CA GLY A 141 18.17 -12.12 -7.07
C GLY A 141 18.57 -12.37 -5.61
N ILE A 142 17.85 -13.24 -4.89
CA ILE A 142 18.20 -13.64 -3.51
C ILE A 142 19.62 -14.26 -3.47
N PHE A 143 19.96 -15.14 -4.42
CA PHE A 143 21.29 -15.76 -4.49
C PHE A 143 22.41 -14.79 -4.90
N MET A 144 22.06 -13.60 -5.44
CA MET A 144 23.01 -12.53 -5.74
C MET A 144 23.40 -11.73 -4.49
N VAL A 145 22.57 -11.71 -3.46
CA VAL A 145 22.86 -11.01 -2.19
C VAL A 145 23.91 -11.79 -1.42
N ARG A 146 25.10 -11.22 -1.29
CA ARG A 146 26.23 -11.81 -0.53
C ARG A 146 26.95 -10.74 0.26
N THR A 147 27.27 -11.05 1.52
CA THR A 147 28.02 -10.16 2.41
C THR A 147 29.12 -10.93 3.16
N LYS A 148 30.04 -10.19 3.81
CA LYS A 148 31.12 -10.73 4.66
C LYS A 148 30.89 -10.27 6.10
N GLU A 149 31.50 -10.94 7.08
CA GLU A 149 31.35 -10.59 8.51
C GLU A 149 31.82 -9.17 8.85
N SER A 150 32.80 -8.63 8.12
CA SER A 150 33.33 -7.26 8.31
C SER A 150 32.66 -6.22 7.41
N ALA A 151 31.42 -6.45 6.98
CA ALA A 151 30.72 -5.56 6.07
C ALA A 151 30.31 -4.24 6.75
N THR A 152 30.62 -3.12 6.10
CA THR A 152 30.10 -1.80 6.50
C THR A 152 28.62 -1.66 6.13
N GLN A 153 27.88 -0.71 6.73
CA GLN A 153 26.49 -0.43 6.33
C GLN A 153 26.34 -0.19 4.82
N LYS A 154 27.29 0.54 4.22
CA LYS A 154 27.32 0.75 2.76
C LYS A 154 27.49 -0.55 1.99
N ASN A 155 28.27 -1.51 2.49
CA ASN A 155 28.40 -2.82 1.84
C ASN A 155 27.10 -3.62 1.91
N LEU A 156 26.40 -3.58 3.05
CA LEU A 156 25.12 -4.27 3.24
C LEU A 156 24.04 -3.69 2.31
N LEU A 157 23.89 -2.37 2.29
CA LEU A 157 22.93 -1.68 1.41
C LEU A 157 23.22 -1.98 -0.07
N ASN A 158 24.49 -1.92 -0.50
CA ASN A 158 24.88 -2.30 -1.86
C ASN A 158 24.58 -3.77 -2.19
N ALA A 159 24.72 -4.69 -1.23
CA ALA A 159 24.39 -6.10 -1.45
C ALA A 159 22.88 -6.31 -1.67
N LEU A 160 22.04 -5.62 -0.90
CA LEU A 160 20.58 -5.64 -1.08
C LEU A 160 20.18 -5.01 -2.43
N LEU A 161 20.77 -3.86 -2.78
CA LEU A 161 20.56 -3.18 -4.06
C LEU A 161 21.02 -4.02 -5.26
N LEU A 162 22.10 -4.81 -5.11
CA LEU A 162 22.53 -5.75 -6.15
C LEU A 162 21.49 -6.84 -6.41
N GLY A 163 20.84 -7.35 -5.35
CA GLY A 163 19.76 -8.33 -5.47
C GLY A 163 18.52 -7.74 -6.15
N THR A 164 18.00 -6.62 -5.62
CA THR A 164 16.79 -5.97 -6.14
C THR A 164 17.00 -5.37 -7.53
N GLY A 165 18.11 -4.66 -7.74
CA GLY A 165 18.50 -4.08 -9.03
C GLY A 165 18.85 -5.14 -10.08
N GLY A 166 19.52 -6.22 -9.67
CA GLY A 166 19.79 -7.37 -10.53
C GLY A 166 18.52 -8.05 -11.02
N SER A 167 17.58 -8.31 -10.12
CA SER A 167 16.25 -8.86 -10.47
C SER A 167 15.48 -7.92 -11.40
N SER A 168 15.55 -6.59 -11.15
CA SER A 168 14.91 -5.56 -11.96
C SER A 168 15.49 -5.48 -13.38
N LEU A 169 16.81 -5.64 -13.52
CA LEU A 169 17.44 -5.70 -14.84
C LEU A 169 17.04 -6.98 -15.59
N LEU A 170 17.01 -8.12 -14.91
CA LEU A 170 16.64 -9.39 -15.52
C LEU A 170 15.19 -9.41 -16.01
N ILE A 171 14.25 -8.78 -15.29
CA ILE A 171 12.86 -8.72 -15.74
C ILE A 171 12.73 -7.85 -16.99
N LEU A 172 13.52 -6.77 -17.12
CA LEU A 172 13.56 -5.99 -18.36
C LEU A 172 14.07 -6.81 -19.55
N VAL A 173 15.10 -7.64 -19.35
CA VAL A 173 15.59 -8.56 -20.39
C VAL A 173 14.51 -9.58 -20.76
N ALA A 174 13.80 -10.14 -19.79
CA ALA A 174 12.70 -11.05 -20.06
C ALA A 174 11.55 -10.37 -20.83
N MET A 175 11.22 -9.13 -20.47
CA MET A 175 10.21 -8.33 -21.16
C MET A 175 10.59 -8.00 -22.60
N VAL A 176 11.87 -7.76 -22.90
CA VAL A 176 12.37 -7.65 -24.27
C VAL A 176 12.12 -8.95 -25.04
N GLY A 177 12.39 -10.11 -24.43
CA GLY A 177 12.07 -11.41 -25.01
C GLY A 177 10.58 -11.58 -25.30
N LEU A 178 9.71 -11.24 -24.35
CA LEU A 178 8.25 -11.28 -24.51
C LEU A 178 7.76 -10.33 -25.60
N ALA A 179 8.39 -9.18 -25.78
CA ALA A 179 8.07 -8.23 -26.85
C ALA A 179 8.48 -8.76 -28.23
N PHE A 180 9.67 -9.37 -28.35
CA PHE A 180 10.14 -9.95 -29.61
C PHE A 180 9.28 -11.11 -30.11
N ILE A 181 8.79 -11.97 -29.21
CA ILE A 181 7.89 -13.08 -29.56
C ILE A 181 6.42 -12.63 -29.76
N GLY A 182 6.13 -11.34 -29.60
CA GLY A 182 4.79 -10.78 -29.75
C GLY A 182 3.81 -11.25 -28.67
N TRP A 183 4.28 -11.48 -27.43
CA TRP A 183 3.43 -11.76 -26.27
C TRP A 183 2.96 -10.48 -25.58
N VAL A 184 3.80 -9.45 -25.58
CA VAL A 184 3.50 -8.09 -25.14
C VAL A 184 3.88 -7.10 -26.25
N THR A 185 3.26 -5.92 -26.28
CA THR A 185 3.70 -4.87 -27.21
C THR A 185 4.96 -4.18 -26.68
N TRP A 186 5.71 -3.55 -27.59
CA TRP A 186 6.79 -2.63 -27.21
C TRP A 186 6.29 -1.47 -26.34
N GLY A 187 5.04 -1.03 -26.52
CA GLY A 187 4.44 -0.02 -25.67
C GLY A 187 4.25 -0.50 -24.22
N VAL A 188 3.80 -1.74 -24.04
CA VAL A 188 3.72 -2.40 -22.73
C VAL A 188 5.10 -2.60 -22.10
N PHE A 189 6.12 -2.96 -22.89
CA PHE A 189 7.51 -3.02 -22.42
C PHE A 189 7.94 -1.68 -21.79
N TRP A 190 7.72 -0.57 -22.50
CA TRP A 190 8.05 0.76 -21.98
C TRP A 190 7.21 1.15 -20.77
N ALA A 191 5.94 0.74 -20.69
CA ALA A 191 5.12 0.94 -19.50
C ALA A 191 5.70 0.23 -18.26
N VAL A 192 6.20 -1.01 -18.41
CA VAL A 192 6.90 -1.74 -17.34
C VAL A 192 8.20 -1.03 -16.93
N VAL A 193 9.00 -0.55 -17.89
CA VAL A 193 10.20 0.25 -17.61
C VAL A 193 9.86 1.49 -16.79
N ILE A 194 8.80 2.21 -17.15
CA ILE A 194 8.34 3.41 -16.45
C ILE A 194 7.88 3.06 -15.03
N GLY A 195 7.16 1.96 -14.85
CA GLY A 195 6.75 1.47 -13.53
C GLY A 195 7.92 1.12 -12.62
N LEU A 196 8.91 0.37 -13.13
CA LEU A 196 10.13 0.05 -12.40
C LEU A 196 10.93 1.30 -12.04
N ALA A 197 11.11 2.22 -12.99
CA ALA A 197 11.80 3.48 -12.76
C ALA A 197 11.09 4.33 -11.70
N ALA A 198 9.75 4.40 -11.73
CA ALA A 198 8.96 5.09 -10.73
C ALA A 198 9.19 4.49 -9.33
N GLY A 199 9.22 3.16 -9.21
CA GLY A 199 9.48 2.47 -7.95
C GLY A 199 10.86 2.80 -7.38
N VAL A 200 11.89 2.78 -8.23
CA VAL A 200 13.26 3.16 -7.85
C VAL A 200 13.33 4.63 -7.41
N ILE A 201 12.72 5.55 -8.15
CA ILE A 201 12.74 6.98 -7.81
C ILE A 201 12.02 7.22 -6.47
N ILE A 202 10.88 6.57 -6.23
CA ILE A 202 10.14 6.69 -4.96
C ILE A 202 10.96 6.12 -3.80
N GLY A 203 11.59 4.96 -3.99
CA GLY A 203 12.47 4.35 -2.99
C GLY A 203 13.64 5.27 -2.63
N GLN A 204 14.35 5.80 -3.63
CA GLN A 204 15.48 6.72 -3.41
C GLN A 204 15.06 8.05 -2.81
N ALA A 205 13.89 8.59 -3.20
CA ALA A 205 13.34 9.77 -2.56
C ALA A 205 13.02 9.50 -1.08
N THR A 206 12.43 8.35 -0.77
CA THR A 206 12.12 7.94 0.60
C THR A 206 13.39 7.83 1.44
N GLU A 207 14.43 7.15 0.93
CA GLU A 207 15.74 7.04 1.57
C GLU A 207 16.36 8.41 1.88
N TYR A 208 16.31 9.36 0.94
CA TYR A 208 16.83 10.71 1.15
C TYR A 208 16.17 11.47 2.31
N TYR A 209 14.86 11.25 2.51
CA TYR A 209 14.11 11.93 3.57
C TYR A 209 14.13 11.20 4.91
N THR A 210 14.39 9.89 4.93
CA THR A 210 14.36 9.09 6.16
C THR A 210 15.73 8.75 6.69
N SER A 211 16.74 8.47 5.86
CA SER A 211 18.06 8.05 6.35
C SER A 211 18.81 9.14 7.12
N ASP A 212 19.47 8.75 8.19
CA ASP A 212 20.28 9.61 9.05
C ASP A 212 21.59 10.08 8.41
N GLU A 213 21.91 9.64 7.19
CA GLU A 213 23.06 10.16 6.42
C GLU A 213 22.76 11.51 5.76
N TYR A 214 21.48 11.80 5.47
CA TYR A 214 21.06 12.96 4.68
C TYR A 214 20.63 14.16 5.53
N LYS A 215 20.52 15.31 4.84
CA LYS A 215 20.20 16.60 5.47
C LYS A 215 18.83 16.65 6.16
N PRO A 216 17.73 16.07 5.61
CA PRO A 216 16.42 16.17 6.24
C PRO A 216 16.39 15.58 7.65
N THR A 217 16.81 14.32 7.80
CA THR A 217 16.86 13.62 9.10
C THR A 217 17.85 14.26 10.07
N LYS A 218 19.03 14.69 9.59
CA LYS A 218 19.98 15.46 10.42
C LYS A 218 19.40 16.80 10.88
N GLY A 219 18.52 17.40 10.08
CA GLY A 219 17.75 18.60 10.43
C GLY A 219 16.86 18.34 11.65
N ILE A 220 16.07 17.26 11.62
CA ILE A 220 15.23 16.82 12.74
C ILE A 220 16.08 16.56 13.98
N ALA A 221 17.16 15.77 13.84
CA ALA A 221 18.07 15.48 14.95
C ALA A 221 18.65 16.75 15.57
N LYS A 222 19.00 17.75 14.77
CA LYS A 222 19.47 19.06 15.28
C LYS A 222 18.38 19.81 16.05
N GLN A 223 17.11 19.72 15.66
CA GLN A 223 16.00 20.40 16.33
C GLN A 223 15.68 19.85 17.73
N THR A 224 16.17 18.63 18.04
CA THR A 224 16.08 18.05 19.39
C THR A 224 16.80 18.89 20.44
N LEU A 225 17.84 19.63 20.06
CA LEU A 225 18.54 20.56 20.95
C LEU A 225 17.66 21.72 21.44
N GLN A 226 16.53 21.98 20.75
CA GLN A 226 15.55 23.00 21.12
C GLN A 226 14.34 22.40 21.86
N GLY A 227 14.31 21.07 22.03
CA GLY A 227 13.29 20.34 22.79
C GLY A 227 12.26 19.61 21.94
N HIS A 228 11.28 19.00 22.62
CA HIS A 228 10.30 18.10 22.01
C HIS A 228 9.45 18.78 20.91
N ALA A 229 8.97 20.00 21.16
CA ALA A 229 8.04 20.68 20.25
C ALA A 229 8.66 20.96 18.87
N THR A 230 9.91 21.42 18.84
CA THR A 230 10.63 21.71 17.60
C THR A 230 10.96 20.44 16.83
N THR A 231 11.27 19.33 17.52
CA THR A 231 11.44 18.01 16.90
C THR A 231 10.19 17.57 16.17
N ILE A 232 9.01 17.73 16.77
CA ILE A 232 7.73 17.37 16.14
C ILE A 232 7.43 18.30 14.96
N ILE A 233 7.62 19.61 15.11
CA ILE A 233 7.38 20.55 14.01
C ILE A 233 8.25 20.21 12.79
N GLU A 234 9.53 19.94 13.00
CA GLU A 234 10.46 19.64 11.91
C GLU A 234 10.14 18.32 11.22
N GLY A 235 9.83 17.26 11.96
CA GLY A 235 9.49 15.97 11.34
C GLY A 235 8.20 16.04 10.51
N LEU A 236 7.18 16.74 11.01
CA LEU A 236 5.97 17.01 10.24
C LEU A 236 6.27 17.78 8.94
N ALA A 237 7.11 18.82 9.02
CA ALA A 237 7.50 19.61 7.86
C ALA A 237 8.28 18.76 6.84
N VAL A 238 9.27 17.97 7.29
CA VAL A 238 10.04 17.04 6.45
C VAL A 238 9.11 16.03 5.77
N GLY A 239 8.19 15.43 6.51
CA GLY A 239 7.18 14.53 5.95
C GLY A 239 6.36 15.19 4.84
N MET A 240 5.89 16.42 5.06
CA MET A 240 5.09 17.15 4.06
C MET A 240 5.92 17.50 2.82
N TYR A 241 7.17 17.92 2.98
CA TYR A 241 8.07 18.16 1.85
C TYR A 241 8.37 16.89 1.06
N SER A 242 8.45 15.75 1.75
CA SER A 242 8.80 14.47 1.13
C SER A 242 7.78 13.98 0.10
N THR A 243 6.54 14.51 0.08
CA THR A 243 5.51 14.10 -0.87
C THR A 243 5.76 14.61 -2.29
N LEU A 244 6.58 15.65 -2.46
CA LEU A 244 6.80 16.30 -3.75
C LEU A 244 7.30 15.33 -4.82
N ILE A 245 8.37 14.59 -4.53
CA ILE A 245 9.00 13.70 -5.52
C ILE A 245 8.07 12.52 -5.83
N PRO A 246 7.52 11.77 -4.86
CA PRO A 246 6.63 10.66 -5.16
C PRO A 246 5.38 11.05 -5.94
N VAL A 247 4.73 12.18 -5.61
CA VAL A 247 3.54 12.65 -6.35
C VAL A 247 3.88 12.98 -7.80
N VAL A 248 4.95 13.76 -8.03
CA VAL A 248 5.37 14.10 -9.40
C VAL A 248 5.75 12.84 -10.18
N THR A 249 6.46 11.91 -9.55
CA THR A 249 6.84 10.64 -10.18
C THR A 249 5.62 9.81 -10.57
N ILE A 250 4.59 9.70 -9.73
CA ILE A 250 3.35 8.98 -10.08
C ILE A 250 2.62 9.65 -11.24
N VAL A 251 2.52 10.98 -11.25
CA VAL A 251 1.90 11.72 -12.38
C VAL A 251 2.64 11.43 -13.69
N LEU A 252 3.97 11.53 -13.68
CA LEU A 252 4.80 11.23 -14.85
C LEU A 252 4.70 9.76 -15.26
N ALA A 253 4.62 8.84 -14.30
CA ALA A 253 4.49 7.42 -14.56
C ALA A 253 3.14 7.08 -15.20
N ILE A 254 2.04 7.66 -14.71
CA ILE A 254 0.70 7.49 -15.28
C ILE A 254 0.68 8.00 -16.72
N MET A 255 1.14 9.24 -16.95
CA MET A 255 1.13 9.84 -18.29
C MET A 255 2.06 9.11 -19.24
N GLY A 256 3.27 8.79 -18.78
CA GLY A 256 4.28 8.07 -19.56
C GLY A 256 3.82 6.67 -19.95
N ALA A 257 3.32 5.88 -18.99
CA ALA A 257 2.82 4.53 -19.28
C ALA A 257 1.61 4.56 -20.21
N PHE A 258 0.70 5.51 -20.01
CA PHE A 258 -0.46 5.70 -20.87
C PHE A 258 -0.07 6.00 -22.32
N TRP A 259 0.87 6.93 -22.54
CA TRP A 259 1.31 7.27 -23.90
C TRP A 259 2.18 6.19 -24.53
N ALA A 260 3.10 5.59 -23.76
CA ALA A 260 3.97 4.51 -24.23
C ALA A 260 3.17 3.33 -24.77
N ALA A 261 2.06 2.99 -24.12
CA ALA A 261 1.18 1.90 -24.55
C ALA A 261 0.26 2.26 -25.73
N GLY A 262 0.31 3.48 -26.28
CA GLY A 262 -0.54 3.91 -27.40
C GLY A 262 -1.88 4.51 -26.98
N GLY A 263 -1.97 5.05 -25.76
CA GLY A 263 -3.20 5.64 -25.22
C GLY A 263 -3.74 6.85 -26.00
N THR A 264 -2.92 7.50 -26.83
CA THR A 264 -3.35 8.58 -27.71
C THR A 264 -4.21 8.08 -28.87
N GLN A 265 -3.92 6.88 -29.38
CA GLN A 265 -4.71 6.22 -30.42
C GLN A 265 -5.86 5.40 -29.81
N HIS A 266 -5.54 4.58 -28.80
CA HIS A 266 -6.50 3.69 -28.15
C HIS A 266 -6.47 3.88 -26.64
N PHE A 267 -7.45 4.61 -26.12
CA PHE A 267 -7.56 4.90 -24.69
C PHE A 267 -7.44 3.65 -23.80
N ALA A 268 -8.09 2.55 -24.19
CA ALA A 268 -8.06 1.29 -23.44
C ALA A 268 -6.64 0.69 -23.34
N MET A 269 -5.81 0.80 -24.39
CA MET A 269 -4.41 0.37 -24.33
C MET A 269 -3.58 1.25 -23.42
N GLY A 270 -3.86 2.56 -23.39
CA GLY A 270 -3.19 3.46 -22.46
C GLY A 270 -3.45 3.07 -21.01
N VAL A 271 -4.71 2.79 -20.66
CA VAL A 271 -5.08 2.32 -19.31
C VAL A 271 -4.46 0.95 -18.99
N TYR A 272 -4.44 0.04 -19.96
CA TYR A 272 -3.76 -1.25 -19.84
C TYR A 272 -2.24 -1.08 -19.60
N GLY A 273 -1.62 -0.08 -20.24
CA GLY A 273 -0.25 0.34 -19.97
C GLY A 273 -0.04 0.82 -18.52
N ILE A 274 -0.95 1.61 -17.96
CA ILE A 274 -0.89 2.01 -16.54
C ILE A 274 -0.93 0.78 -15.63
N GLY A 275 -1.80 -0.20 -15.93
CA GLY A 275 -1.83 -1.48 -15.22
C GLY A 275 -0.48 -2.21 -15.28
N PHE A 276 0.14 -2.27 -16.45
CA PHE A 276 1.48 -2.84 -16.60
C PHE A 276 2.59 -2.05 -15.91
N ALA A 277 2.46 -0.74 -15.73
CA ALA A 277 3.40 0.01 -14.90
C ALA A 277 3.30 -0.44 -13.43
N ALA A 278 2.10 -0.73 -12.92
CA ALA A 278 1.91 -1.30 -11.59
C ALA A 278 2.48 -2.72 -11.47
N VAL A 279 2.16 -3.59 -12.43
CA VAL A 279 2.72 -4.97 -12.50
C VAL A 279 4.24 -4.94 -12.63
N GLY A 280 4.77 -4.01 -13.42
CA GLY A 280 6.19 -3.80 -13.60
C GLY A 280 6.87 -3.41 -12.31
N MET A 281 6.31 -2.41 -11.60
CA MET A 281 6.78 -2.03 -10.27
C MET A 281 6.81 -3.25 -9.36
N LEU A 282 5.73 -4.02 -9.24
CA LEU A 282 5.67 -5.17 -8.32
C LEU A 282 6.27 -6.49 -8.86
N SER A 283 6.87 -6.49 -10.06
CA SER A 283 7.36 -7.72 -10.69
C SER A 283 8.52 -8.38 -9.94
N THR A 284 9.31 -7.59 -9.20
CA THR A 284 10.43 -8.05 -8.37
C THR A 284 10.05 -8.12 -6.89
N LEU A 285 8.75 -8.16 -6.58
CA LEU A 285 8.27 -8.11 -5.19
C LEU A 285 8.90 -9.19 -4.31
N GLY A 286 9.19 -10.38 -4.82
CA GLY A 286 9.77 -11.46 -4.01
C GLY A 286 11.09 -11.07 -3.33
N ILE A 287 12.00 -10.40 -4.05
CA ILE A 287 13.26 -9.93 -3.46
C ILE A 287 13.05 -8.64 -2.65
N THR A 288 12.20 -7.72 -3.11
CA THR A 288 11.92 -6.47 -2.39
C THR A 288 11.27 -6.75 -1.02
N LEU A 289 10.32 -7.69 -0.97
CA LEU A 289 9.68 -8.15 0.26
C LEU A 289 10.70 -8.81 1.20
N ALA A 290 11.65 -9.59 0.67
CA ALA A 290 12.71 -10.18 1.49
C ALA A 290 13.62 -9.11 2.11
N THR A 291 13.89 -8.01 1.39
CA THR A 291 14.67 -6.89 1.93
C THR A 291 13.91 -6.04 2.96
N ASP A 292 12.58 -6.00 2.87
CA ASP A 292 11.70 -5.33 3.83
C ASP A 292 11.59 -6.17 5.12
N ALA A 293 11.24 -7.46 4.97
CA ALA A 293 11.12 -8.41 6.08
C ALA A 293 12.43 -8.67 6.83
N PHE A 294 13.58 -8.32 6.24
CA PHE A 294 14.88 -8.35 6.92
C PHE A 294 14.92 -7.43 8.15
N GLY A 295 14.25 -6.27 8.12
CA GLY A 295 14.27 -5.30 9.21
C GLY A 295 13.71 -5.86 10.52
N PRO A 296 12.43 -6.30 10.57
CA PRO A 296 11.84 -6.88 11.76
C PRO A 296 12.59 -8.11 12.32
N ILE A 297 13.26 -8.88 11.44
CA ILE A 297 14.10 -10.01 11.87
C ILE A 297 15.35 -9.51 12.60
N ALA A 298 16.00 -8.45 12.08
CA ALA A 298 17.15 -7.84 12.73
C ALA A 298 16.79 -7.19 14.06
N ASP A 299 15.62 -6.55 14.14
CA ASP A 299 15.08 -5.94 15.35
C ASP A 299 14.86 -6.99 16.46
N ASN A 300 14.12 -8.05 16.15
CA ASN A 300 13.94 -9.18 17.07
C ASN A 300 15.26 -9.86 17.47
N ALA A 301 16.26 -9.90 16.57
CA ALA A 301 17.58 -10.43 16.93
C ALA A 301 18.27 -9.54 17.96
N GLY A 302 18.13 -8.21 17.86
CA GLY A 302 18.58 -7.25 18.85
C GLY A 302 17.86 -7.44 20.18
N GLY A 303 16.53 -7.52 20.17
CA GLY A 303 15.75 -7.72 21.39
C GLY A 303 16.11 -9.01 22.11
N ASN A 304 16.29 -10.12 21.37
CA ASN A 304 16.78 -11.37 21.94
C ASN A 304 18.20 -11.26 22.51
N ALA A 305 19.09 -10.50 21.87
CA ALA A 305 20.45 -10.31 22.36
C ALA A 305 20.48 -9.56 23.70
N GLU A 306 19.65 -8.52 23.84
CA GLU A 306 19.54 -7.76 25.08
C GLU A 306 18.88 -8.60 26.19
N MET A 307 17.74 -9.24 25.90
CA MET A 307 17.03 -10.07 26.88
C MET A 307 17.83 -11.28 27.38
N ALA A 308 18.76 -11.78 26.56
CA ALA A 308 19.64 -12.89 26.91
C ALA A 308 20.98 -12.44 27.54
N GLU A 309 21.18 -11.13 27.75
CA GLU A 309 22.41 -10.54 28.31
C GLU A 309 23.67 -10.98 27.54
N LEU A 310 23.59 -11.03 26.21
CA LEU A 310 24.73 -11.39 25.36
C LEU A 310 25.81 -10.31 25.37
N ASP A 311 27.01 -10.66 24.87
CA ASP A 311 28.12 -9.70 24.78
C ASP A 311 27.72 -8.44 24.00
N PRO A 312 28.17 -7.23 24.40
CA PRO A 312 27.80 -5.97 23.76
C PRO A 312 28.07 -5.90 22.25
N GLU A 313 29.05 -6.65 21.76
CA GLU A 313 29.35 -6.75 20.34
C GLU A 313 28.16 -7.35 19.55
N VAL A 314 27.38 -8.25 20.15
CA VAL A 314 26.19 -8.82 19.51
C VAL A 314 25.12 -7.74 19.32
N ARG A 315 24.86 -6.92 20.36
CA ARG A 315 23.90 -5.81 20.28
C ARG A 315 24.36 -4.74 19.29
N GLU A 316 25.65 -4.38 19.28
CA GLU A 316 26.20 -3.43 18.31
C GLU A 316 26.00 -3.91 16.86
N ARG A 317 26.20 -5.21 16.61
CA ARG A 317 25.96 -5.81 15.30
C ARG A 317 24.47 -5.81 14.93
N THR A 318 23.58 -6.17 15.85
CA THR A 318 22.13 -6.17 15.58
C THR A 318 21.60 -4.76 15.38
N ASP A 319 22.05 -3.78 16.16
CA ASP A 319 21.69 -2.36 15.99
C ASP A 319 22.09 -1.86 14.59
N ALA A 320 23.26 -2.28 14.08
CA ALA A 320 23.70 -1.93 12.74
C ALA A 320 22.81 -2.53 11.63
N LEU A 321 22.27 -3.73 11.86
CA LEU A 321 21.34 -4.41 10.94
C LEU A 321 19.92 -3.84 11.04
N ASP A 322 19.45 -3.54 12.25
CA ASP A 322 18.18 -2.88 12.53
C ASP A 322 18.08 -1.52 11.82
N MET A 323 19.10 -0.67 11.97
CA MET A 323 19.14 0.62 11.26
C MET A 323 19.06 0.50 9.73
N LEU A 324 19.71 -0.54 9.17
CA LEU A 324 19.58 -0.84 7.74
C LEU A 324 18.14 -1.26 7.43
N GLY A 325 17.56 -2.11 8.28
CA GLY A 325 16.17 -2.54 8.29
C GLY A 325 15.18 -1.38 8.28
N ASN A 326 15.35 -0.35 9.11
CA ASN A 326 14.44 0.80 9.16
C ASN A 326 14.46 1.59 7.86
N THR A 327 15.64 1.71 7.23
CA THR A 327 15.75 2.34 5.91
C THR A 327 15.11 1.47 4.83
N THR A 328 15.37 0.16 4.81
CA THR A 328 14.77 -0.74 3.82
C THR A 328 13.26 -0.86 3.98
N ALA A 329 12.75 -0.90 5.21
CA ALA A 329 11.32 -0.89 5.52
C ALA A 329 10.65 0.41 5.05
N ALA A 330 11.27 1.57 5.29
CA ALA A 330 10.73 2.84 4.78
C ALA A 330 10.65 2.84 3.24
N THR A 331 11.70 2.37 2.56
CA THR A 331 11.70 2.28 1.08
C THR A 331 10.71 1.24 0.55
N GLY A 332 10.57 0.09 1.22
CA GLY A 332 9.58 -0.95 0.93
C GLY A 332 8.15 -0.46 1.06
N LYS A 333 7.83 0.27 2.15
CA LYS A 333 6.56 0.97 2.34
C LYS A 333 6.33 2.03 1.26
N GLY A 334 7.34 2.82 0.93
CA GLY A 334 7.28 3.81 -0.17
C GLY A 334 6.93 3.16 -1.51
N PHE A 335 7.52 2.00 -1.79
CA PHE A 335 7.23 1.20 -2.98
C PHE A 335 5.80 0.64 -2.98
N ALA A 336 5.33 0.11 -1.85
CA ALA A 336 3.95 -0.33 -1.68
C ALA A 336 2.96 0.81 -1.96
N ILE A 337 3.19 1.97 -1.36
CA ILE A 337 2.36 3.18 -1.55
C ILE A 337 2.38 3.65 -3.01
N GLY A 338 3.55 3.67 -3.65
CA GLY A 338 3.71 3.99 -5.07
C GLY A 338 2.93 3.05 -5.99
N SER A 339 3.06 1.75 -5.76
CA SER A 339 2.37 0.73 -6.57
C SER A 339 0.85 0.82 -6.40
N ALA A 340 0.36 1.06 -5.18
CA ALA A 340 -1.05 1.20 -4.88
C ALA A 340 -1.70 2.33 -5.70
N ALA A 341 -0.99 3.44 -5.94
CA ALA A 341 -1.53 4.54 -6.76
C ALA A 341 -1.75 4.15 -8.23
N LEU A 342 -0.78 3.44 -8.83
CA LEU A 342 -0.91 2.94 -10.21
C LEU A 342 -1.98 1.84 -10.30
N THR A 343 -2.00 0.92 -9.33
CA THR A 343 -3.00 -0.15 -9.25
C THR A 343 -4.41 0.40 -9.06
N ALA A 344 -4.60 1.41 -8.22
CA ALA A 344 -5.90 2.03 -8.00
C ALA A 344 -6.46 2.65 -9.28
N MET A 345 -5.64 3.28 -10.11
CA MET A 345 -6.07 3.80 -11.42
C MET A 345 -6.53 2.68 -12.36
N ALA A 346 -5.83 1.55 -12.38
CA ALA A 346 -6.24 0.37 -13.15
C ALA A 346 -7.56 -0.21 -12.61
N LEU A 347 -7.72 -0.26 -11.28
CA LEU A 347 -8.93 -0.76 -10.62
C LEU A 347 -10.14 0.15 -10.81
N ILE A 348 -9.98 1.48 -10.82
CA ILE A 348 -11.05 2.43 -11.16
C ILE A 348 -11.56 2.14 -12.58
N SER A 349 -10.66 1.82 -13.50
CA SER A 349 -11.02 1.46 -14.87
C SER A 349 -11.71 0.09 -14.94
N ALA A 350 -11.27 -0.87 -14.14
CA ALA A 350 -11.96 -2.16 -13.99
C ALA A 350 -13.36 -2.00 -13.39
N TYR A 351 -13.58 -1.05 -12.47
CA TYR A 351 -14.92 -0.72 -11.97
C TYR A 351 -15.84 -0.18 -13.07
N MET A 352 -15.34 0.68 -13.96
CA MET A 352 -16.13 1.15 -15.11
C MET A 352 -16.49 0.02 -16.08
N GLU A 353 -15.61 -0.98 -16.19
CA GLU A 353 -15.89 -2.18 -16.96
C GLU A 353 -16.96 -3.07 -16.30
N GLU A 354 -16.95 -3.22 -14.98
CA GLU A 354 -18.05 -3.88 -14.26
C GLU A 354 -19.38 -3.16 -14.48
N VAL A 355 -19.38 -1.83 -14.45
CA VAL A 355 -20.58 -1.03 -14.75
C VAL A 355 -21.12 -1.39 -16.14
N ARG A 356 -20.24 -1.49 -17.16
CA ARG A 356 -20.62 -1.92 -18.51
C ARG A 356 -21.23 -3.32 -18.54
N LEU A 357 -20.66 -4.27 -17.82
CA LEU A 357 -21.18 -5.64 -17.76
C LEU A 357 -22.54 -5.71 -17.09
N TRP A 358 -22.78 -4.91 -16.05
CA TRP A 358 -24.09 -4.83 -15.44
C TRP A 358 -25.12 -4.18 -16.36
N PHE A 359 -24.75 -3.19 -17.18
CA PHE A 359 -25.61 -2.70 -18.25
C PHE A 359 -25.96 -3.80 -19.24
N ASP A 360 -25.00 -4.64 -19.65
CA ASP A 360 -25.24 -5.77 -20.55
C ASP A 360 -26.21 -6.79 -19.95
N ARG A 361 -26.03 -7.11 -18.65
CA ARG A 361 -26.91 -8.04 -17.92
C ARG A 361 -28.34 -7.50 -17.83
N ILE A 362 -28.50 -6.24 -17.44
CA ILE A 362 -29.81 -5.59 -17.34
C ILE A 362 -30.49 -5.50 -18.71
N ALA A 363 -29.74 -5.13 -19.76
CA ALA A 363 -30.26 -5.09 -21.13
C ALA A 363 -30.74 -6.47 -21.59
N LYS A 364 -30.00 -7.54 -21.30
CA LYS A 364 -30.36 -8.92 -21.65
C LYS A 364 -31.62 -9.43 -20.94
N THR A 365 -31.84 -9.03 -19.69
CA THR A 365 -33.00 -9.47 -18.90
C THR A 365 -34.22 -8.57 -19.09
N GLY A 366 -34.02 -7.33 -19.56
CA GLY A 366 -35.07 -6.34 -19.81
C GLY A 366 -35.39 -6.16 -21.30
N GLU A 367 -35.55 -4.90 -21.71
CA GLU A 367 -36.02 -4.49 -23.04
C GLU A 367 -34.95 -4.55 -24.16
N GLY A 368 -33.77 -5.09 -23.87
CA GLY A 368 -32.64 -5.14 -24.81
C GLY A 368 -31.73 -3.91 -24.81
N PHE A 369 -32.06 -2.88 -24.01
CA PHE A 369 -31.25 -1.66 -23.83
C PHE A 369 -31.40 -1.07 -22.42
N VAL A 370 -30.51 -0.15 -22.07
CA VAL A 370 -30.50 0.63 -20.83
C VAL A 370 -30.25 2.10 -21.17
N THR A 371 -31.09 2.99 -20.63
CA THR A 371 -30.96 4.45 -20.86
C THR A 371 -30.31 5.11 -19.66
N LYS A 372 -29.34 6.00 -19.89
CA LYS A 372 -28.76 6.85 -18.85
C LYS A 372 -28.38 8.22 -19.43
N GLY A 373 -28.98 9.27 -18.90
CA GLY A 373 -28.80 10.63 -19.43
C GLY A 373 -29.19 10.70 -20.91
N GLY A 374 -28.36 11.34 -21.73
CA GLY A 374 -28.53 11.40 -23.20
C GLY A 374 -28.04 10.17 -23.96
N TYR A 375 -27.86 9.02 -23.30
CA TYR A 375 -27.27 7.82 -23.88
C TYR A 375 -28.20 6.61 -23.75
N VAL A 376 -28.26 5.82 -24.81
CA VAL A 376 -28.97 4.53 -24.83
C VAL A 376 -27.96 3.44 -25.17
N PHE A 377 -27.78 2.52 -24.23
CA PHE A 377 -26.85 1.41 -24.35
C PHE A 377 -27.61 0.14 -24.70
N TYR A 378 -27.35 -0.46 -25.86
CA TYR A 378 -28.12 -1.62 -26.35
C TYR A 378 -27.26 -2.88 -26.49
N HIS A 379 -27.87 -4.05 -26.30
CA HIS A 379 -27.18 -5.33 -26.40
C HIS A 379 -27.00 -5.78 -27.86
N ASN A 380 -28.11 -5.95 -28.59
CA ASN A 380 -28.12 -6.50 -29.95
C ASN A 380 -28.71 -5.55 -31.00
N VAL A 381 -29.94 -5.10 -30.80
CA VAL A 381 -30.68 -4.27 -31.75
C VAL A 381 -30.73 -2.84 -31.21
N ALA A 382 -30.33 -1.88 -32.04
CA ALA A 382 -30.39 -0.47 -31.67
C ALA A 382 -31.86 -0.02 -31.60
N PRO A 383 -32.32 0.53 -30.46
CA PRO A 383 -33.66 1.09 -30.37
C PRO A 383 -33.77 2.38 -31.19
N ALA A 384 -34.99 2.74 -31.58
CA ALA A 384 -35.25 4.07 -32.12
C ALA A 384 -35.00 5.11 -31.02
N VAL A 385 -34.14 6.09 -31.31
CA VAL A 385 -33.77 7.15 -30.37
C VAL A 385 -34.18 8.51 -30.93
N GLU A 386 -34.63 9.41 -30.05
CA GLU A 386 -34.95 10.79 -30.41
C GLU A 386 -33.70 11.60 -30.77
N ASP A 387 -33.87 12.69 -31.52
CA ASP A 387 -32.76 13.58 -31.89
C ASP A 387 -32.04 14.11 -30.64
N GLY A 388 -30.73 13.86 -30.57
CA GLY A 388 -29.87 14.24 -29.44
C GLY A 388 -29.53 13.11 -28.46
N ILE A 389 -30.19 11.94 -28.57
CA ILE A 389 -29.86 10.75 -27.79
C ILE A 389 -28.89 9.85 -28.57
N LYS A 390 -27.76 9.49 -27.94
CA LYS A 390 -26.72 8.67 -28.58
C LYS A 390 -26.91 7.18 -28.28
N ALA A 391 -27.20 6.38 -29.29
CA ALA A 391 -27.29 4.93 -29.17
C ALA A 391 -25.90 4.27 -29.31
N ILE A 392 -25.50 3.47 -28.32
CA ILE A 392 -24.18 2.82 -28.27
C ILE A 392 -24.35 1.33 -27.97
N LYS A 393 -23.71 0.47 -28.75
CA LYS A 393 -23.70 -0.97 -28.47
C LYS A 393 -22.85 -1.26 -27.24
N ILE A 394 -23.40 -1.96 -26.25
CA ILE A 394 -22.73 -2.24 -24.97
C ILE A 394 -21.42 -2.99 -25.17
N SER A 395 -21.36 -3.91 -26.14
CA SER A 395 -20.16 -4.71 -26.42
C SER A 395 -18.97 -3.90 -26.94
N THR A 396 -19.21 -2.67 -27.43
CA THR A 396 -18.18 -1.77 -27.96
C THR A 396 -18.10 -0.46 -27.18
N ALA A 397 -18.92 -0.30 -26.15
CA ALA A 397 -18.94 0.91 -25.33
C ALA A 397 -17.63 1.03 -24.56
N SER A 398 -17.04 2.22 -24.59
CA SER A 398 -15.79 2.52 -23.91
C SER A 398 -16.03 3.17 -22.55
N VAL A 399 -14.99 3.20 -21.71
CA VAL A 399 -15.00 3.96 -20.44
C VAL A 399 -15.41 5.43 -20.65
N ARG A 400 -15.07 6.04 -21.79
CA ARG A 400 -15.46 7.42 -22.12
C ARG A 400 -16.97 7.56 -22.32
N ASP A 401 -17.61 6.57 -22.94
CA ASP A 401 -19.06 6.59 -23.17
C ASP A 401 -19.82 6.53 -21.84
N PHE A 402 -19.40 5.66 -20.92
CA PHE A 402 -19.96 5.62 -19.58
C PHE A 402 -19.63 6.85 -18.75
N SER A 403 -18.42 7.41 -18.89
CA SER A 403 -18.04 8.65 -18.20
C SER A 403 -18.94 9.81 -18.62
N ALA A 404 -19.30 9.89 -19.90
CA ALA A 404 -20.22 10.90 -20.40
C ALA A 404 -21.68 10.62 -19.96
N ALA A 405 -22.11 9.35 -19.99
CA ALA A 405 -23.47 8.98 -19.57
C ALA A 405 -23.73 9.22 -18.08
N TYR A 406 -22.71 9.05 -17.23
CA TYR A 406 -22.78 9.34 -15.80
C TYR A 406 -22.37 10.77 -15.44
N ASP A 407 -22.07 11.62 -16.43
CA ASP A 407 -21.58 12.98 -16.23
C ASP A 407 -20.44 13.05 -15.20
N ILE A 408 -19.39 12.27 -15.40
CA ILE A 408 -18.22 12.25 -14.52
C ILE A 408 -17.37 13.50 -14.80
N THR A 409 -17.86 14.64 -14.32
CA THR A 409 -17.27 15.96 -14.51
C THR A 409 -17.21 16.70 -13.18
N LEU A 410 -16.28 17.68 -13.05
CA LEU A 410 -16.15 18.49 -11.83
C LEU A 410 -17.42 19.29 -11.48
N PHE A 411 -18.30 19.52 -12.46
CA PHE A 411 -19.55 20.25 -12.26
C PHE A 411 -20.72 19.34 -11.85
N ASN A 412 -20.56 18.02 -11.90
CA ASN A 412 -21.52 17.09 -11.34
C ASN A 412 -21.39 17.08 -9.80
N PRO A 413 -22.42 17.50 -9.04
CA PRO A 413 -22.36 17.58 -7.59
C PRO A 413 -22.18 16.20 -6.93
N LEU A 414 -22.64 15.11 -7.55
CA LEU A 414 -22.42 13.76 -7.04
C LEU A 414 -20.94 13.36 -7.15
N PHE A 415 -20.33 13.60 -8.31
CA PHE A 415 -18.90 13.34 -8.50
C PHE A 415 -18.04 14.22 -7.57
N LEU A 416 -18.31 15.54 -7.52
CA LEU A 416 -17.57 16.47 -6.68
C LEU A 416 -17.75 16.15 -5.19
N GLY A 417 -18.97 15.81 -4.76
CA GLY A 417 -19.25 15.37 -3.39
C GLY A 417 -18.50 14.07 -3.06
N GLY A 418 -18.48 13.12 -3.99
CA GLY A 418 -17.67 11.90 -3.87
C GLY A 418 -16.20 12.23 -3.66
N LEU A 419 -15.63 13.17 -4.43
CA LEU A 419 -14.23 13.58 -4.30
C LEU A 419 -13.90 14.09 -2.89
N PHE A 420 -14.73 14.96 -2.32
CA PHE A 420 -14.56 15.41 -0.94
C PHE A 420 -14.71 14.29 0.09
N LEU A 421 -15.68 13.39 -0.10
CA LEU A 421 -15.83 12.22 0.77
C LEU A 421 -14.59 11.32 0.69
N GLY A 422 -14.03 11.11 -0.50
CA GLY A 422 -12.82 10.32 -0.70
C GLY A 422 -11.62 10.92 0.02
N SER A 423 -11.42 12.23 -0.11
CA SER A 423 -10.36 12.92 0.62
C SER A 423 -10.56 12.85 2.14
N MET A 424 -11.80 13.02 2.60
CA MET A 424 -12.15 12.87 4.02
C MET A 424 -11.86 11.45 4.53
N MET A 425 -12.13 10.40 3.75
CA MET A 425 -11.87 9.01 4.14
C MET A 425 -10.43 8.81 4.60
N ALA A 426 -9.44 9.36 3.86
CA ALA A 426 -8.03 9.25 4.22
C ALA A 426 -7.74 9.84 5.60
N PHE A 427 -8.20 11.06 5.88
CA PHE A 427 -7.95 11.73 7.15
C PHE A 427 -8.71 11.09 8.33
N VAL A 428 -9.98 10.73 8.11
CA VAL A 428 -10.81 10.12 9.17
C VAL A 428 -10.29 8.73 9.50
N PHE A 429 -9.91 7.94 8.49
CA PHE A 429 -9.29 6.64 8.70
C PHE A 429 -8.00 6.76 9.53
N SER A 430 -7.08 7.64 9.13
CA SER A 430 -5.85 7.90 9.90
C SER A 430 -6.15 8.37 11.32
N ALA A 431 -7.12 9.26 11.51
CA ALA A 431 -7.47 9.74 12.85
C ALA A 431 -8.01 8.60 13.74
N MET A 432 -8.78 7.66 13.19
CA MET A 432 -9.26 6.50 13.94
C MET A 432 -8.13 5.56 14.35
N THR A 433 -7.21 5.25 13.43
CA THR A 433 -6.07 4.36 13.71
C THR A 433 -5.07 4.99 14.68
N LEU A 434 -4.76 6.29 14.53
CA LEU A 434 -3.91 7.02 15.50
C LEU A 434 -4.53 7.01 16.91
N LYS A 435 -5.84 7.28 17.02
CA LYS A 435 -6.53 7.25 18.31
C LYS A 435 -6.62 5.84 18.89
N ALA A 436 -6.72 4.81 18.06
CA ALA A 436 -6.72 3.41 18.48
C ALA A 436 -5.38 3.03 19.12
N VAL A 437 -4.26 3.34 18.45
CA VAL A 437 -2.91 3.14 19.02
C VAL A 437 -2.77 3.92 20.31
N GLY A 438 -3.14 5.21 20.33
CA GLY A 438 -3.02 6.04 21.54
C GLY A 438 -3.78 5.49 22.75
N ARG A 439 -4.97 4.91 22.56
CA ARG A 439 -5.72 4.25 23.65
C ARG A 439 -5.03 2.98 24.14
N ALA A 440 -4.54 2.15 23.23
CA ALA A 440 -3.88 0.89 23.56
C ALA A 440 -2.50 1.13 24.22
N ALA A 441 -1.72 2.07 23.70
CA ALA A 441 -0.46 2.52 24.27
C ALA A 441 -0.64 3.12 25.67
N ALA A 442 -1.67 3.94 25.90
CA ALA A 442 -1.95 4.47 27.24
C ALA A 442 -2.22 3.35 28.26
N ALA A 443 -2.99 2.33 27.87
CA ALA A 443 -3.22 1.17 28.72
C ALA A 443 -1.93 0.36 28.97
N MET A 444 -1.05 0.25 27.97
CA MET A 444 0.26 -0.38 28.11
C MET A 444 1.15 0.39 29.09
N VAL A 445 1.28 1.70 28.91
CA VAL A 445 2.05 2.61 29.78
C VAL A 445 1.61 2.48 31.23
N ASP A 446 0.29 2.51 31.49
CA ASP A 446 -0.24 2.40 32.85
C ASP A 446 0.07 1.04 33.48
N GLU A 447 0.07 -0.05 32.69
CA GLU A 447 0.42 -1.38 33.16
C GLU A 447 1.91 -1.54 33.45
N VAL A 448 2.80 -1.04 32.56
CA VAL A 448 4.25 -1.06 32.80
C VAL A 448 4.57 -0.27 34.09
N ARG A 449 4.00 0.94 34.24
CA ARG A 449 4.13 1.75 35.46
C ARG A 449 3.62 1.04 36.71
N ARG A 450 2.47 0.34 36.60
CA ARG A 450 1.91 -0.44 37.70
C ARG A 450 2.89 -1.52 38.15
N GLN A 451 3.44 -2.29 37.21
CA GLN A 451 4.37 -3.38 37.53
C GLN A 451 5.66 -2.86 38.16
N PHE A 452 6.26 -1.80 37.62
CA PHE A 452 7.46 -1.18 38.21
C PHE A 452 7.23 -0.63 39.62
N ARG A 453 6.01 -0.15 39.93
CA ARG A 453 5.66 0.35 41.26
C ARG A 453 5.33 -0.75 42.25
N GLU A 454 4.59 -1.77 41.82
CA GLU A 454 3.96 -2.75 42.73
C GLU A 454 4.79 -4.03 42.91
N ILE A 455 5.53 -4.46 41.87
CA ILE A 455 6.33 -5.69 41.91
C ILE A 455 7.76 -5.34 42.32
N LYS A 456 8.04 -5.49 43.62
CA LYS A 456 9.36 -5.22 44.20
C LYS A 456 10.41 -6.18 43.61
N GLY A 457 11.56 -5.64 43.20
CA GLY A 457 12.66 -6.44 42.67
C GLY A 457 12.79 -6.42 41.14
N ILE A 458 11.82 -5.89 40.38
CA ILE A 458 11.89 -5.87 38.91
C ILE A 458 13.07 -5.02 38.43
N LEU A 459 13.16 -3.77 38.87
CA LEU A 459 14.21 -2.86 38.42
C LEU A 459 15.61 -3.31 38.87
N GLU A 460 15.67 -4.05 39.98
CA GLU A 460 16.90 -4.67 40.48
C GLU A 460 17.24 -6.01 39.80
N GLY A 461 16.43 -6.50 38.86
CA GLY A 461 16.64 -7.78 38.16
C GLY A 461 16.40 -9.03 39.02
N LYS A 462 15.69 -8.89 40.15
CA LYS A 462 15.45 -9.96 41.14
C LYS A 462 14.05 -10.59 41.04
N ALA A 463 13.13 -9.94 40.33
CA ALA A 463 11.78 -10.42 40.11
C ALA A 463 11.46 -10.43 38.61
N THR A 464 10.71 -11.44 38.18
CA THR A 464 10.28 -11.58 36.78
C THR A 464 9.03 -10.73 36.51
N PRO A 465 9.02 -9.90 35.46
CA PRO A 465 7.83 -9.14 35.06
C PRO A 465 6.69 -10.02 34.54
N GLU A 466 5.46 -9.51 34.59
CA GLU A 466 4.26 -10.20 34.09
C GLU A 466 4.05 -9.92 32.59
N TYR A 467 4.89 -10.47 31.71
CA TYR A 467 4.83 -10.21 30.25
C TYR A 467 3.46 -10.53 29.62
N ALA A 468 2.80 -11.58 30.10
CA ALA A 468 1.50 -12.01 29.58
C ALA A 468 0.42 -10.93 29.71
N LYS A 469 0.53 -10.01 30.68
CA LYS A 469 -0.41 -8.89 30.84
C LYS A 469 -0.28 -7.86 29.72
N CYS A 470 0.95 -7.51 29.35
CA CYS A 470 1.20 -6.61 28.24
C CYS A 470 0.71 -7.22 26.91
N VAL A 471 1.01 -8.51 26.67
CA VAL A 471 0.50 -9.24 25.50
C VAL A 471 -1.03 -9.25 25.46
N GLU A 472 -1.69 -9.50 26.60
CA GLU A 472 -3.16 -9.48 26.70
C GLU A 472 -3.75 -8.10 26.37
N ILE A 473 -3.12 -7.01 26.84
CA ILE A 473 -3.54 -5.63 26.57
C ILE A 473 -3.44 -5.32 25.07
N SER A 474 -2.29 -5.55 24.45
CA SER A 474 -2.11 -5.32 23.00
C SER A 474 -3.05 -6.18 22.18
N THR A 475 -3.24 -7.46 22.55
CA THR A 475 -4.16 -8.38 21.85
C THR A 475 -5.60 -7.87 21.87
N LYS A 476 -6.12 -7.59 23.06
CA LYS A 476 -7.51 -7.13 23.23
C LYS A 476 -7.73 -5.75 22.61
N GLY A 477 -6.74 -4.86 22.76
CA GLY A 477 -6.74 -3.54 22.14
C GLY A 477 -6.84 -3.64 20.62
N ALA A 478 -5.92 -4.38 19.99
CA ALA A 478 -5.89 -4.59 18.54
C ALA A 478 -7.21 -5.17 18.00
N GLN A 479 -7.69 -6.28 18.59
CA GLN A 479 -8.90 -6.96 18.12
C GLN A 479 -10.15 -6.08 18.17
N ARG A 480 -10.29 -5.27 19.23
CA ARG A 480 -11.44 -4.37 19.38
C ARG A 480 -11.33 -3.16 18.46
N GLU A 481 -10.16 -2.55 18.40
CA GLU A 481 -9.95 -1.26 17.76
C GLU A 481 -9.81 -1.35 16.24
N MET A 482 -9.38 -2.50 15.69
CA MET A 482 -9.29 -2.71 14.25
C MET A 482 -10.64 -2.76 13.53
N LEU A 483 -11.74 -3.07 14.25
CA LEU A 483 -13.05 -3.29 13.64
C LEU A 483 -13.62 -2.03 13.00
N VAL A 484 -13.59 -0.91 13.71
CA VAL A 484 -14.24 0.33 13.25
C VAL A 484 -13.58 0.90 11.99
N PRO A 485 -12.24 1.10 11.94
CA PRO A 485 -11.59 1.60 10.73
C PRO A 485 -11.77 0.65 9.53
N SER A 486 -11.71 -0.66 9.76
CA SER A 486 -11.81 -1.65 8.69
C SER A 486 -13.23 -1.76 8.12
N LEU A 487 -14.26 -1.77 8.98
CA LEU A 487 -15.65 -1.75 8.54
C LEU A 487 -16.00 -0.44 7.84
N PHE A 488 -15.45 0.68 8.31
CA PHE A 488 -15.64 1.98 7.67
C PHE A 488 -15.15 1.98 6.20
N ALA A 489 -13.98 1.39 5.93
CA ALA A 489 -13.45 1.23 4.58
C ALA A 489 -14.36 0.41 3.64
N ILE A 490 -15.10 -0.57 4.19
CA ILE A 490 -15.98 -1.45 3.42
C ILE A 490 -17.38 -0.83 3.23
N ILE A 491 -17.93 -0.23 4.28
CA ILE A 491 -19.32 0.25 4.30
C ILE A 491 -19.47 1.53 3.48
N VAL A 492 -18.51 2.45 3.54
CA VAL A 492 -18.67 3.77 2.89
C VAL A 492 -18.82 3.67 1.37
N PRO A 493 -18.00 2.91 0.61
CA PRO A 493 -18.19 2.75 -0.83
C PRO A 493 -19.58 2.21 -1.19
N ILE A 494 -20.15 1.32 -0.36
CA ILE A 494 -21.49 0.74 -0.55
C ILE A 494 -22.56 1.82 -0.37
N ILE A 495 -22.47 2.61 0.71
CA ILE A 495 -23.40 3.71 0.98
C ILE A 495 -23.33 4.75 -0.12
N VAL A 496 -22.12 5.15 -0.54
CA VAL A 496 -21.92 6.11 -1.63
C VAL A 496 -22.47 5.56 -2.94
N GLY A 497 -22.25 4.29 -3.26
CA GLY A 497 -22.84 3.64 -4.44
C GLY A 497 -24.37 3.64 -4.40
N ALA A 498 -24.97 3.33 -3.25
CA ALA A 498 -26.41 3.30 -3.10
C ALA A 498 -27.08 4.69 -3.17
N LEU A 499 -26.42 5.73 -2.63
CA LEU A 499 -27.02 7.08 -2.52
C LEU A 499 -26.60 8.04 -3.64
N MET A 500 -25.40 7.88 -4.20
CA MET A 500 -24.79 8.81 -5.16
C MET A 500 -24.45 8.16 -6.50
N GLY A 501 -24.71 6.85 -6.65
CA GLY A 501 -24.50 6.11 -7.89
C GLY A 501 -23.04 6.05 -8.35
N VAL A 502 -22.86 5.68 -9.62
CA VAL A 502 -21.53 5.47 -10.22
C VAL A 502 -20.67 6.75 -10.19
N ALA A 503 -21.26 7.91 -10.44
CA ALA A 503 -20.54 9.19 -10.43
C ALA A 503 -19.96 9.50 -9.04
N GLY A 504 -20.76 9.31 -7.98
CA GLY A 504 -20.30 9.50 -6.61
C GLY A 504 -19.20 8.51 -6.19
N VAL A 505 -19.32 7.25 -6.60
CA VAL A 505 -18.29 6.23 -6.35
C VAL A 505 -16.98 6.60 -7.05
N ILE A 506 -17.00 6.98 -8.33
CA ILE A 506 -15.79 7.41 -9.03
C ILE A 506 -15.16 8.64 -8.36
N GLY A 507 -15.97 9.59 -7.89
CA GLY A 507 -15.52 10.70 -7.06
C GLY A 507 -14.82 10.22 -5.79
N LEU A 508 -15.45 9.33 -5.01
CA LEU A 508 -14.90 8.75 -3.78
C LEU A 508 -13.53 8.10 -4.02
N LEU A 509 -13.41 7.31 -5.08
CA LEU A 509 -12.18 6.61 -5.41
C LEU A 509 -11.08 7.58 -5.85
N ALA A 510 -11.41 8.58 -6.66
CA ALA A 510 -10.44 9.60 -7.10
C ALA A 510 -9.95 10.50 -5.95
N GLY A 511 -10.87 10.93 -5.07
CA GLY A 511 -10.53 11.71 -3.88
C GLY A 511 -9.71 10.92 -2.86
N GLY A 512 -10.07 9.64 -2.67
CA GLY A 512 -9.35 8.71 -1.80
C GLY A 512 -7.95 8.39 -2.31
N LEU A 513 -7.80 8.16 -3.62
CA LEU A 513 -6.51 7.95 -4.26
C LEU A 513 -5.57 9.16 -4.07
N THR A 514 -6.02 10.36 -4.43
CA THR A 514 -5.16 11.56 -4.43
C THR A 514 -4.75 12.00 -3.03
N ALA A 515 -5.71 12.11 -2.10
CA ALA A 515 -5.43 12.50 -0.73
C ALA A 515 -4.75 11.36 0.05
N GLY A 516 -5.25 10.13 -0.10
CA GLY A 516 -4.72 8.95 0.60
C GLY A 516 -3.28 8.64 0.23
N PHE A 517 -2.92 8.70 -1.06
CA PHE A 517 -1.54 8.50 -1.50
C PHE A 517 -0.60 9.54 -0.89
N THR A 518 -0.97 10.83 -1.00
CA THR A 518 -0.16 11.93 -0.47
C THR A 518 0.00 11.85 1.04
N LEU A 519 -1.08 11.52 1.75
CA LEU A 519 -1.07 11.35 3.21
C LEU A 519 -0.26 10.12 3.64
N ALA A 520 -0.34 9.02 2.90
CA ALA A 520 0.44 7.81 3.19
C ALA A 520 1.95 8.08 3.09
N VAL A 521 2.40 8.76 2.02
CA VAL A 521 3.81 9.16 1.86
C VAL A 521 4.26 10.07 3.00
N PHE A 522 3.45 11.08 3.32
CA PHE A 522 3.73 11.99 4.43
C PHE A 522 3.91 11.24 5.76
N MET A 523 2.95 10.38 6.13
CA MET A 523 2.99 9.68 7.41
C MET A 523 4.17 8.70 7.48
N ASN A 524 4.40 7.92 6.42
CA ASN A 524 5.51 6.98 6.33
C ASN A 524 6.86 7.67 6.53
N ASN A 525 7.09 8.76 5.79
CA ASN A 525 8.38 9.42 5.78
C ASN A 525 8.61 10.27 7.04
N SER A 526 7.56 10.90 7.57
CA SER A 526 7.65 11.62 8.86
C SER A 526 8.06 10.67 9.98
N GLY A 527 7.39 9.51 10.09
CA GLY A 527 7.72 8.51 11.11
C GLY A 527 9.12 7.94 10.95
N GLY A 528 9.49 7.51 9.73
CA GLY A 528 10.85 6.99 9.48
C GLY A 528 11.96 8.02 9.72
N ALA A 529 11.70 9.31 9.47
CA ALA A 529 12.67 10.36 9.71
C ALA A 529 12.84 10.69 11.20
N TRP A 530 11.77 10.61 12.01
CA TRP A 530 11.90 10.75 13.48
C TRP A 530 12.70 9.61 14.10
N ASP A 531 12.43 8.37 13.68
CA ASP A 531 13.13 7.18 14.17
C ASP A 531 14.62 7.24 13.86
N ASN A 532 14.98 7.52 12.60
CA ASN A 532 16.38 7.64 12.23
C ASN A 532 17.06 8.87 12.86
N ALA A 533 16.31 9.93 13.17
CA ALA A 533 16.84 11.04 13.96
C ALA A 533 17.15 10.62 15.42
N LYS A 534 16.34 9.75 16.02
CA LYS A 534 16.63 9.11 17.32
C LYS A 534 17.91 8.27 17.23
N LYS A 535 17.97 7.31 16.29
CA LYS A 535 19.14 6.45 16.09
C LYS A 535 20.42 7.27 15.81
N PHE A 536 20.32 8.39 15.09
CA PHE A 536 21.44 9.32 14.88
C PHE A 536 22.03 9.86 16.20
N ILE A 537 21.17 10.21 17.15
CA ILE A 537 21.58 10.69 18.48
C ILE A 537 22.16 9.54 19.30
N GLU A 538 21.56 8.35 19.23
CA GLU A 538 22.03 7.15 19.94
C GLU A 538 23.47 6.74 19.56
N LYS A 539 23.92 7.07 18.35
CA LYS A 539 25.33 6.94 17.91
C LYS A 539 26.32 7.87 18.64
N GLY A 540 25.86 8.66 19.61
CA GLY A 540 26.67 9.59 20.40
C GLY A 540 26.65 11.03 19.89
N ASN A 541 25.88 11.34 18.84
CA ASN A 541 25.68 12.71 18.41
C ASN A 541 24.81 13.47 19.42
N TYR A 542 25.04 14.77 19.58
CA TYR A 542 24.22 15.66 20.43
C TYR A 542 24.04 15.21 21.89
N GLY A 543 25.01 14.46 22.43
CA GLY A 543 25.01 14.02 23.83
C GLY A 543 24.68 12.54 24.04
N GLY A 544 24.23 11.82 23.01
CA GLY A 544 24.01 10.38 23.11
C GLY A 544 22.80 9.95 23.94
N LYS A 545 22.70 8.64 24.20
CA LYS A 545 21.65 8.02 25.02
C LYS A 545 21.56 8.68 26.41
N GLY A 546 20.34 8.98 26.85
CA GLY A 546 20.04 9.60 28.14
C GLY A 546 20.16 11.13 28.21
N SER A 547 20.55 11.80 27.11
CA SER A 547 20.55 13.26 27.02
C SER A 547 19.15 13.86 26.81
N ASP A 548 18.98 15.16 27.07
CA ASP A 548 17.73 15.88 26.78
C ASP A 548 17.36 15.81 25.28
N ALA A 549 18.38 15.86 24.41
CA ALA A 549 18.21 15.70 22.96
C ALA A 549 17.69 14.29 22.61
N HIS A 550 18.21 13.26 23.28
CA HIS A 550 17.72 11.89 23.14
C HIS A 550 16.25 11.77 23.58
N ALA A 551 15.89 12.32 24.74
CA ALA A 551 14.49 12.32 25.20
C ALA A 551 13.55 13.04 24.21
N ALA A 552 13.99 14.15 23.61
CA ALA A 552 13.25 14.85 22.57
C ALA A 552 13.10 14.04 21.28
N ALA A 553 14.12 13.28 20.87
CA ALA A 553 14.02 12.38 19.72
C ALA A 553 13.11 11.18 19.96
N VAL A 554 13.19 10.54 21.14
CA VAL A 554 12.28 9.45 21.52
C VAL A 554 10.82 9.92 21.50
N THR A 555 10.56 11.17 21.91
CA THR A 555 9.22 11.76 21.78
C THR A 555 8.79 11.92 20.31
N GLY A 556 9.71 12.29 19.43
CA GLY A 556 9.45 12.35 17.99
C GLY A 556 9.11 10.98 17.40
N ASP A 557 9.90 9.98 17.75
CA ASP A 557 9.74 8.61 17.27
C ASP A 557 8.42 7.99 17.73
N THR A 558 8.09 8.10 19.02
CA THR A 558 6.81 7.63 19.58
C THR A 558 5.57 8.31 18.97
N VAL A 559 5.71 9.53 18.43
CA VAL A 559 4.66 10.16 17.60
C VAL A 559 4.65 9.58 16.17
N GLY A 560 5.82 9.27 15.64
CA GLY A 560 6.05 8.68 14.33
C GLY A 560 5.66 7.21 14.17
N ASP A 561 5.68 6.42 15.24
CA ASP A 561 5.34 5.00 15.26
C ASP A 561 3.94 4.70 14.71
N PRO A 562 2.85 5.30 15.25
CA PRO A 562 1.53 5.08 14.69
C PRO A 562 1.36 5.69 13.29
N PHE A 563 2.25 6.58 12.86
CA PHE A 563 2.30 7.11 11.50
C PHE A 563 2.89 6.08 10.53
N LYS A 564 4.07 5.54 10.81
CA LYS A 564 4.85 4.69 9.89
C LYS A 564 4.44 3.21 9.92
N ASP A 565 3.83 2.72 11.00
CA ASP A 565 3.54 1.28 11.17
C ASP A 565 2.06 0.93 11.26
N THR A 566 1.19 1.90 11.52
CA THR A 566 -0.27 1.66 11.54
C THR A 566 -0.99 2.43 10.44
N SER A 567 -0.99 3.76 10.53
CA SER A 567 -1.90 4.59 9.71
C SER A 567 -1.41 4.75 8.27
N GLY A 568 -0.14 5.13 8.09
CA GLY A 568 0.46 5.39 6.78
C GLY A 568 0.39 4.19 5.83
N PRO A 569 0.90 3.01 6.22
CA PRO A 569 0.79 1.81 5.39
C PRO A 569 -0.67 1.40 5.13
N SER A 570 -1.53 1.45 6.14
CA SER A 570 -2.95 1.04 5.99
C SER A 570 -3.74 1.92 5.01
N LEU A 571 -3.32 3.17 4.77
CA LEU A 571 -3.93 4.03 3.75
C LEU A 571 -3.77 3.47 2.34
N ASN A 572 -2.66 2.80 2.03
CA ASN A 572 -2.48 2.21 0.70
C ASN A 572 -3.52 1.10 0.47
N ILE A 573 -3.79 0.29 1.50
CA ILE A 573 -4.79 -0.78 1.49
C ILE A 573 -6.19 -0.18 1.41
N LEU A 574 -6.47 0.89 2.15
CA LEU A 574 -7.75 1.61 2.11
C LEU A 574 -8.11 2.01 0.68
N ILE A 575 -7.18 2.60 -0.07
CA ILE A 575 -7.40 3.05 -1.46
C ILE A 575 -7.79 1.86 -2.35
N LYS A 576 -7.03 0.77 -2.29
CA LYS A 576 -7.27 -0.42 -3.10
C LYS A 576 -8.57 -1.11 -2.69
N LEU A 577 -8.78 -1.34 -1.40
CA LEU A 577 -9.98 -2.01 -0.85
C LEU A 577 -11.26 -1.26 -1.22
N MET A 578 -11.31 0.07 -1.07
CA MET A 578 -12.49 0.84 -1.46
C MET A 578 -12.84 0.63 -2.94
N THR A 579 -11.83 0.54 -3.78
CA THR A 579 -12.01 0.26 -5.21
C THR A 579 -12.52 -1.16 -5.43
N MET A 580 -11.94 -2.16 -4.75
CA MET A 580 -12.36 -3.56 -4.85
C MET A 580 -13.80 -3.80 -4.36
N VAL A 581 -14.18 -3.15 -3.25
CA VAL A 581 -15.57 -3.16 -2.77
C VAL A 581 -16.49 -2.55 -3.82
N SER A 582 -16.09 -1.42 -4.43
CA SER A 582 -16.87 -0.77 -5.48
C SER A 582 -17.06 -1.68 -6.71
N VAL A 583 -16.02 -2.37 -7.15
CA VAL A 583 -16.06 -3.39 -8.23
C VAL A 583 -17.09 -4.46 -7.92
N VAL A 584 -17.01 -5.11 -6.75
CA VAL A 584 -17.93 -6.18 -6.37
C VAL A 584 -19.38 -5.68 -6.22
N MET A 585 -19.55 -4.43 -5.75
CA MET A 585 -20.84 -3.81 -5.52
C MET A 585 -21.34 -2.99 -6.72
N ALA A 586 -20.68 -3.08 -7.88
CA ALA A 586 -21.05 -2.36 -9.09
C ALA A 586 -22.48 -2.66 -9.53
N GLY A 587 -22.92 -3.93 -9.42
CA GLY A 587 -24.28 -4.32 -9.77
C GLY A 587 -25.35 -3.65 -8.94
N LEU A 588 -25.14 -3.59 -7.62
CA LEU A 588 -26.03 -2.87 -6.72
C LEU A 588 -26.05 -1.38 -7.09
N THR A 589 -24.88 -0.79 -7.27
CA THR A 589 -24.71 0.64 -7.59
C THR A 589 -25.41 1.00 -8.89
N VAL A 590 -25.20 0.23 -9.95
CA VAL A 590 -25.84 0.42 -11.25
C VAL A 590 -27.36 0.32 -11.13
N THR A 591 -27.84 -0.76 -10.51
CA THR A 591 -29.28 -1.00 -10.36
C THR A 591 -29.97 0.15 -9.63
N LEU A 592 -29.43 0.57 -8.47
CA LEU A 592 -29.99 1.67 -7.71
C LEU A 592 -29.87 3.03 -8.42
N SER A 593 -28.82 3.24 -9.22
CA SER A 593 -28.63 4.49 -9.96
C SER A 593 -29.52 4.64 -11.20
N LEU A 594 -30.21 3.56 -11.59
CA LEU A 594 -31.15 3.50 -12.72
C LEU A 594 -32.63 3.52 -12.25
N LEU A 595 -32.87 3.29 -10.96
CA LEU A 595 -34.16 3.56 -10.31
C LEU A 595 -34.32 5.07 -10.09
#